data_AF-A0A2M8Q869-F1
#
_entry.id   AF-A0A2M8Q869-F1
#
_cell.length_a   1.000
_cell.length_b   1.000
_cell.length_c   1.000
_cell.angle_alpha   90.00
_cell.angle_beta   90.00
_cell.angle_gamma   90.00
#
_symmetry.space_group_name_H-M   'P 1'
#
loop_
_entity.id
_entity.type
_entity.pdbx_description
1 polymer ?
#
loop_
_entity_poly.entity_id
_entity_poly.type
_entity_poly.pdbx_seq_one_letter_code
_entity_poly.pdbx_strand_id
1 'polypeptide(L)'
;LGVAIGDSIVVELPDGAQKRFVVTGAMHDPRYPSPEITNFTVGAVTPAGMEYLGGGALFTELLLRLEPEAGDARAIVDAVEERIERSGRVIVGRTIVGKSIIESIVNTAVMILSFFGWMILLLSAFLVVNTISALIAQQVNQIGIMKLVGASRRQMMAMYLSLVLVFGVIAFSIAIPLATWTAQYLMT
;
A
#
# COMPACT_ATOMS: atom_id res chain seq x y z
N LEU A 1 18.65 16.49 -5.02
CA LEU A 1 19.84 17.36 -4.77
C LEU A 1 21.07 16.94 -5.59
N GLY A 2 21.27 15.65 -5.91
CA GLY A 2 22.39 15.24 -6.78
C GLY A 2 23.78 15.48 -6.18
N VAL A 3 23.84 15.56 -4.84
CA VAL A 3 25.05 15.85 -4.06
C VAL A 3 25.61 14.54 -3.52
N ALA A 4 26.92 14.35 -3.62
CA ALA A 4 27.60 13.17 -3.10
C ALA A 4 28.03 13.37 -1.64
N ILE A 5 28.29 12.25 -0.96
CA ILE A 5 28.94 12.29 0.37
C ILE A 5 30.34 12.89 0.19
N GLY A 6 30.66 13.92 0.98
CA GLY A 6 31.90 14.69 0.92
C GLY A 6 31.74 16.06 0.27
N ASP A 7 30.65 16.30 -0.46
CA ASP A 7 30.41 17.60 -1.09
C ASP A 7 30.02 18.67 -0.07
N SER A 8 30.36 19.92 -0.38
CA SER A 8 29.95 21.06 0.43
C SER A 8 28.65 21.66 -0.09
N ILE A 9 27.65 21.81 0.78
CA ILE A 9 26.40 22.51 0.51
C ILE A 9 26.35 23.85 1.25
N VAL A 10 25.63 24.81 0.69
CA VAL A 10 25.35 26.09 1.34
C VAL A 10 23.89 26.09 1.77
N VAL A 11 23.67 26.35 3.05
CA VAL A 11 22.34 26.54 3.64
C VAL A 11 22.15 28.02 3.87
N GLU A 12 21.12 28.60 3.26
CA GLU A 12 20.71 29.98 3.47
C GLU A 12 19.63 30.03 4.55
N LEU A 13 19.87 30.81 5.59
CA LEU A 13 18.94 31.00 6.70
C LEU A 13 17.91 32.08 6.37
N PRO A 14 16.77 32.13 7.09
CA PRO A 14 15.74 33.16 6.88
C PRO A 14 16.24 34.60 7.08
N ASP A 15 17.34 34.80 7.81
CA ASP A 15 18.00 36.09 8.02
C ASP A 15 18.98 36.46 6.89
N GLY A 16 19.09 35.63 5.84
CA GLY A 16 20.00 35.79 4.71
C GLY A 16 21.43 35.32 4.97
N ALA A 17 21.73 34.80 6.16
CA ALA A 17 23.06 34.26 6.45
C ALA A 17 23.29 32.96 5.67
N GLN A 18 24.46 32.86 5.02
CA GLN A 18 24.88 31.64 4.33
C GLN A 18 25.86 30.84 5.19
N LYS A 19 25.54 29.58 5.42
CA LYS A 19 26.33 28.65 6.24
C LYS A 19 26.73 27.45 5.39
N ARG A 20 28.01 27.08 5.42
CA ARG A 20 28.53 25.95 4.63
C ARG A 20 28.58 24.68 5.47
N PHE A 21 28.09 23.59 4.90
CA PHE A 21 28.12 22.25 5.50
C PHE A 21 28.79 21.26 4.55
N VAL A 22 29.37 20.21 5.11
CA VAL A 22 29.86 19.06 4.36
C VAL A 22 28.86 17.92 4.54
N VAL A 23 28.45 17.29 3.44
CA VAL A 23 27.56 16.13 3.48
C VAL A 23 28.35 14.92 3.97
N THR A 24 28.05 14.43 5.16
CA THR A 24 28.78 13.29 5.77
C THR A 24 28.10 11.94 5.53
N GLY A 25 26.82 11.94 5.14
CA GLY A 25 26.06 10.72 4.91
C GLY A 25 24.67 11.00 4.33
N ALA A 26 23.98 9.92 3.98
CA ALA A 26 22.59 9.94 3.53
C ALA A 26 21.73 9.13 4.52
N MET A 27 20.52 9.61 4.78
CA MET A 27 19.54 8.92 5.63
C MET A 27 18.26 8.67 4.83
N HIS A 28 17.63 7.53 5.09
CA HIS A 28 16.28 7.25 4.61
C HIS A 28 15.32 7.32 5.80
N ASP A 29 14.46 8.34 5.80
CA ASP A 29 13.40 8.48 6.81
C ASP A 29 12.04 8.15 6.16
N PRO A 30 11.46 6.98 6.46
CA PRO A 30 10.20 6.55 5.84
C PRO A 30 8.99 7.38 6.32
N ARG A 31 9.18 8.29 7.28
CA ARG A 31 8.13 9.22 7.74
C ARG A 31 7.87 10.35 6.76
N TYR A 32 8.86 10.68 5.91
CA TYR A 32 8.74 11.75 4.93
C TYR A 32 8.67 11.16 3.52
N PRO A 33 7.74 11.64 2.67
CA PRO A 33 7.76 11.29 1.25
C PRO A 33 9.08 11.73 0.59
N SER A 34 9.40 11.14 -0.57
CA SER A 34 10.63 11.50 -1.26
C SER A 34 10.65 13.01 -1.59
N PRO A 35 11.84 13.65 -1.57
CA PRO A 35 11.98 15.06 -1.93
C PRO A 35 11.44 15.41 -3.34
N GLU A 36 11.33 14.40 -4.21
CA GLU A 36 10.73 14.54 -5.55
C GLU A 36 9.23 14.82 -5.49
N ILE A 37 8.55 14.31 -4.44
CA ILE A 37 7.12 14.52 -4.22
C ILE A 37 6.88 15.84 -3.48
N THR A 38 7.68 16.12 -2.45
CA THR A 38 7.43 17.24 -1.52
C THR A 38 8.16 18.53 -1.88
N ASN A 39 9.15 18.46 -2.78
CA ASN A 39 10.02 19.58 -3.17
C ASN A 39 10.76 20.26 -1.99
N PHE A 40 10.90 19.56 -0.86
CA PHE A 40 11.78 19.95 0.23
C PHE A 40 12.63 18.77 0.68
N THR A 41 13.81 19.05 1.22
CA THR A 41 14.72 18.03 1.75
C THR A 41 14.85 18.19 3.26
N VAL A 42 14.86 17.06 3.97
CA VAL A 42 15.14 17.00 5.40
C VAL A 42 16.59 16.54 5.59
N GLY A 43 17.34 17.24 6.43
CA GLY A 43 18.70 16.88 6.81
C GLY A 43 18.83 16.76 8.32
N ALA A 44 19.78 15.93 8.78
CA ALA A 44 20.17 15.85 10.18
C ALA A 44 21.50 16.58 10.37
N VAL A 45 21.60 17.36 11.45
CA VAL A 45 22.83 18.06 11.85
C VAL A 45 23.19 17.69 13.28
N THR A 46 24.47 17.85 13.63
CA THR A 46 24.92 17.69 15.01
C THR A 46 24.44 18.86 15.87
N PRO A 47 24.40 18.73 17.22
CA PRO A 47 24.04 19.84 18.10
C PRO A 47 24.88 21.10 17.87
N ALA A 48 26.20 20.95 17.68
CA ALA A 48 27.09 22.05 17.34
C ALA A 48 26.75 22.67 15.96
N GLY A 49 26.33 21.84 14.99
CA GLY A 49 25.83 22.32 13.71
C GLY A 49 24.52 23.10 13.85
N MET A 50 23.64 22.70 14.76
CA MET A 50 22.39 23.41 15.05
C MET A 50 22.64 24.78 15.69
N GLU A 51 23.58 24.87 16.64
CA GLU A 51 24.04 26.15 17.19
C GLU A 51 24.66 27.05 16.10
N TYR A 52 25.44 26.46 15.18
CA TYR A 52 26.03 27.20 14.06
C TYR A 52 24.98 27.77 13.09
N LEU A 53 23.80 27.13 13.01
CA LEU A 53 22.60 27.60 12.30
C LEU A 53 21.77 28.62 13.11
N GLY A 54 22.24 29.07 14.28
CA GLY A 54 21.49 29.98 15.14
C GLY A 54 20.35 29.31 15.92
N GLY A 55 20.29 27.98 15.92
CA GLY A 55 19.39 27.20 16.75
C GLY A 55 19.84 27.10 18.21
N GLY A 56 18.94 26.67 19.09
CA GLY A 56 19.27 26.40 20.49
C GLY A 56 19.98 25.06 20.69
N ALA A 57 20.78 24.97 21.76
CA ALA A 57 21.45 23.74 22.19
C ALA A 57 20.49 22.68 22.79
N LEU A 58 19.24 23.08 23.06
CA LEU A 58 18.27 22.25 23.76
C LEU A 58 17.46 21.41 22.77
N PHE A 59 17.34 20.12 23.09
CA PHE A 59 16.44 19.24 22.37
C PHE A 59 14.99 19.59 22.70
N THR A 60 14.17 19.74 21.65
CA THR A 60 12.74 20.06 21.74
C THR A 60 11.84 18.86 21.45
N GLU A 61 12.41 17.75 20.97
CA GLU A 61 11.69 16.54 20.58
C GLU A 61 12.27 15.32 21.30
N LEU A 62 11.38 14.49 21.83
CA LEU A 62 11.72 13.18 22.41
C LEU A 62 11.18 12.09 21.49
N LEU A 63 12.09 11.38 20.83
CA LEU A 63 11.75 10.25 19.96
C LEU A 63 11.80 8.96 20.78
N LEU A 64 10.67 8.27 20.86
CA LEU A 64 10.54 6.99 21.54
C LEU A 64 10.33 5.88 20.52
N ARG A 65 11.21 4.89 20.55
CA ARG A 65 11.05 3.66 19.77
C ARG A 65 10.48 2.59 20.69
N LEU A 66 9.28 2.12 20.37
CA LEU A 66 8.69 0.98 21.06
C LEU A 66 9.13 -0.31 20.38
N GLU A 67 9.48 -1.31 21.18
CA GLU A 67 9.66 -2.66 20.67
C GLU A 67 8.30 -3.27 20.28
N PRO A 68 8.24 -4.17 19.29
CA PRO A 68 6.99 -4.77 18.84
C PRO A 68 6.20 -5.47 19.97
N GLU A 69 6.92 -5.97 20.98
CA GLU A 69 6.37 -6.70 22.13
C GLU A 69 6.00 -5.80 23.33
N ALA A 70 6.23 -4.48 23.22
CA ALA A 70 6.03 -3.55 24.33
C ALA A 70 4.56 -3.44 24.78
N GLY A 71 3.60 -3.94 24.01
CA GLY A 71 2.17 -3.87 24.32
C GLY A 71 1.50 -2.65 23.68
N ASP A 72 0.53 -2.04 24.36
CA ASP A 72 -0.20 -0.89 23.80
C ASP A 72 0.67 0.39 23.82
N ALA A 73 1.11 0.79 22.63
CA ALA A 73 1.88 2.01 22.41
C ALA A 73 1.19 3.26 22.95
N ARG A 74 -0.14 3.32 22.93
CA ARG A 74 -0.89 4.47 23.46
C ARG A 74 -0.75 4.56 24.97
N ALA A 75 -0.99 3.46 25.67
CA ALA A 75 -0.86 3.41 27.12
C ALA A 75 0.56 3.77 27.59
N ILE A 76 1.59 3.34 26.85
CA ILE A 76 2.98 3.69 27.16
C ILE A 76 3.25 5.18 26.94
N VAL A 77 2.80 5.73 25.82
CA VAL A 77 2.96 7.16 25.52
C VAL A 77 2.23 8.01 26.56
N ASP A 78 1.00 7.62 26.94
CA ASP A 78 0.23 8.31 27.98
C ASP A 78 0.96 8.30 29.33
N ALA A 79 1.58 7.17 29.70
CA ALA A 79 2.37 7.07 30.95
C ALA A 79 3.66 7.92 30.91
N VAL A 80 4.31 8.02 29.75
CA VAL A 80 5.50 8.86 29.57
C VAL A 80 5.12 10.34 29.61
N GLU A 81 4.02 10.71 28.95
CA GLU A 81 3.45 12.05 28.94
C GLU A 81 3.17 12.53 30.36
N GLU A 82 2.45 11.75 31.16
CA GLU A 82 2.15 12.08 32.56
C GLU A 82 3.43 12.32 33.37
N ARG A 83 4.49 11.53 33.13
CA ARG A 83 5.76 11.69 33.83
C ARG A 83 6.52 12.95 33.42
N ILE A 84 6.41 13.36 32.15
CA ILE A 84 7.02 14.60 31.63
C ILE A 84 6.27 15.82 32.18
N GLU A 85 4.94 15.80 32.19
CA GLU A 85 4.12 16.89 32.69
C GLU A 85 4.35 17.13 34.20
N ARG A 86 4.45 16.05 34.99
CA ARG A 86 4.82 16.14 36.42
C ARG A 86 6.20 16.75 36.65
N SER A 87 7.09 16.74 35.65
CA SER A 87 8.40 17.39 35.72
C SER A 87 8.34 18.91 35.46
N GLY A 88 7.15 19.47 35.24
CA GLY A 88 6.93 20.89 34.95
C GLY A 88 7.15 21.27 33.48
N ARG A 89 7.24 20.29 32.57
CA ARG A 89 7.43 20.51 31.13
C ARG A 89 6.09 20.34 30.40
N VAL A 90 5.81 21.24 29.46
CA VAL A 90 4.58 21.22 28.65
C VAL A 90 4.85 20.47 27.35
N ILE A 91 3.97 19.53 27.01
CA ILE A 91 4.01 18.83 25.73
C ILE A 91 3.12 19.58 24.75
N VAL A 92 3.71 20.06 23.65
CA VAL A 92 3.00 20.85 22.63
C VAL A 92 2.30 19.96 21.60
N GLY A 93 2.79 18.74 21.40
CA GLY A 93 2.19 17.79 20.47
C GLY A 93 2.78 16.39 20.60
N ARG A 94 1.99 15.40 20.20
CA ARG A 94 2.38 13.99 20.18
C ARG A 94 2.04 13.36 18.84
N THR A 95 2.98 12.60 18.29
CA THR A 95 2.79 11.84 17.06
C THR A 95 3.19 10.40 17.30
N ILE A 96 2.20 9.50 17.31
CA ILE A 96 2.46 8.06 17.36
C ILE A 96 2.62 7.58 15.92
N VAL A 97 3.87 7.41 15.49
CA VAL A 97 4.21 6.91 14.16
C VAL A 97 4.07 5.38 14.18
N GLY A 98 2.85 4.89 14.07
CA GLY A 98 2.55 3.45 14.04
C GLY A 98 2.39 2.86 12.64
N LYS A 99 1.94 3.66 11.66
CA LYS A 99 1.75 3.27 10.26
C LYS A 99 2.12 4.44 9.36
N SER A 100 2.88 4.19 8.29
CA SER A 100 3.21 5.25 7.32
C SER A 100 1.93 5.75 6.64
N ILE A 101 1.83 7.06 6.37
CA ILE A 101 0.73 7.66 5.59
C ILE A 101 0.59 6.94 4.23
N ILE A 102 1.72 6.50 3.67
CA ILE A 102 1.77 5.77 2.40
C ILE A 102 1.04 4.42 2.51
N GLU A 103 1.18 3.70 3.62
CA GLU A 103 0.47 2.43 3.83
C GLU A 103 -1.05 2.62 3.79
N SER A 104 -1.57 3.70 4.38
CA SER A 104 -3.01 3.99 4.36
C SER A 104 -3.53 4.29 2.95
N ILE A 105 -2.74 5.00 2.13
CA ILE A 105 -3.09 5.30 0.74
C ILE A 105 -3.08 4.01 -0.09
N VAL A 106 -2.01 3.22 0.02
CA VAL A 106 -1.87 1.95 -0.71
C VAL A 106 -2.99 0.97 -0.30
N ASN A 107 -3.28 0.82 0.99
CA ASN A 107 -4.34 -0.07 1.46
C ASN A 107 -5.72 0.37 0.96
N THR A 108 -6.00 1.67 0.95
CA THR A 108 -7.25 2.20 0.40
C THR A 108 -7.36 1.91 -1.10
N ALA A 109 -6.28 2.11 -1.86
CA ALA A 109 -6.25 1.81 -3.28
C ALA A 109 -6.46 0.31 -3.56
N VAL A 110 -5.79 -0.57 -2.81
CA VAL A 110 -5.96 -2.04 -2.89
C VAL A 110 -7.39 -2.43 -2.54
N MET A 111 -8.01 -1.82 -1.53
CA MET A 111 -9.40 -2.08 -1.16
C MET A 111 -10.37 -1.72 -2.29
N ILE A 112 -10.22 -0.54 -2.89
CA ILE A 112 -11.06 -0.09 -4.01
C ILE A 112 -10.87 -1.01 -5.22
N LEU A 113 -9.62 -1.32 -5.57
CA LEU A 113 -9.31 -2.18 -6.71
C LEU A 113 -9.83 -3.61 -6.50
N SER A 114 -9.73 -4.12 -5.27
CA SER A 114 -10.30 -5.43 -4.90
C SER A 114 -11.82 -5.43 -5.00
N PHE A 115 -12.49 -4.36 -4.58
CA PHE A 115 -13.93 -4.20 -4.73
C PHE A 115 -14.34 -4.23 -6.22
N PHE A 116 -13.65 -3.49 -7.07
CA PHE A 116 -13.87 -3.56 -8.52
C PHE A 116 -13.58 -4.95 -9.08
N GLY A 117 -12.53 -5.63 -8.60
CA GLY A 117 -12.22 -7.01 -8.99
C GLY A 117 -13.37 -7.97 -8.69
N TRP A 118 -13.96 -7.88 -7.50
CA TRP A 118 -15.16 -8.65 -7.15
C TRP A 118 -16.37 -8.32 -8.02
N MET A 119 -16.57 -7.03 -8.33
CA MET A 119 -17.66 -6.60 -9.19
C MET A 119 -17.49 -7.16 -10.61
N ILE A 120 -16.28 -7.08 -11.18
CA ILE A 120 -15.96 -7.64 -12.50
C ILE A 120 -16.21 -9.15 -12.51
N LEU A 121 -15.75 -9.87 -11.48
CA LEU A 121 -15.96 -11.31 -11.37
C LEU A 121 -17.45 -11.68 -11.37
N LEU A 122 -18.27 -10.92 -10.63
CA LEU A 122 -19.72 -11.11 -10.58
C LEU A 122 -20.38 -10.79 -11.94
N LEU A 123 -19.97 -9.73 -12.61
CA LEU A 123 -20.43 -9.39 -13.96
C LEU A 123 -20.05 -10.47 -14.98
N SER A 124 -18.82 -10.99 -14.91
CA SER A 124 -18.37 -12.10 -15.75
C SER A 124 -19.19 -13.38 -15.50
N ALA A 125 -19.54 -13.69 -14.26
CA ALA A 125 -20.41 -14.81 -13.95
C ALA A 125 -21.80 -14.66 -14.61
N PHE A 126 -22.40 -13.46 -14.53
CA PHE A 126 -23.66 -13.19 -15.23
C PHE A 126 -23.53 -13.33 -16.74
N LEU A 127 -22.43 -12.87 -17.33
CA LEU A 127 -22.17 -13.02 -18.75
C LEU A 127 -22.14 -14.49 -19.15
N VAL A 128 -21.42 -15.34 -18.40
CA VAL A 128 -21.37 -16.78 -18.64
C VAL A 128 -22.77 -17.41 -18.55
N VAL A 129 -23.56 -17.08 -17.52
CA VAL A 129 -24.93 -17.58 -17.38
C VAL A 129 -25.79 -17.19 -18.58
N ASN A 130 -25.67 -15.95 -19.05
CA ASN A 130 -26.40 -15.47 -20.23
C ASN A 130 -25.98 -16.24 -21.50
N THR A 131 -24.68 -16.41 -21.72
CA THR A 131 -24.15 -17.17 -22.87
C THR A 131 -24.62 -18.62 -22.85
N ILE A 132 -24.57 -19.31 -21.70
CA ILE A 132 -25.04 -20.69 -21.58
C ILE A 132 -26.56 -20.78 -21.79
N SER A 133 -27.32 -19.82 -21.28
CA SER A 133 -28.76 -19.76 -21.50
C SER A 133 -29.10 -19.61 -22.99
N ALA A 134 -28.37 -18.77 -23.71
CA ALA A 134 -28.51 -18.62 -25.16
C ALA A 134 -28.14 -19.91 -25.92
N LEU A 135 -27.05 -20.58 -25.53
CA LEU A 135 -26.65 -21.87 -26.12
C LEU A 135 -27.70 -22.96 -25.90
N ILE A 136 -28.27 -23.05 -24.69
CA ILE A 136 -29.36 -23.98 -24.37
C ILE A 136 -30.59 -23.68 -25.23
N ALA A 137 -30.94 -22.40 -25.40
CA ALA A 137 -32.08 -21.98 -26.21
C ALA A 137 -31.92 -22.38 -27.70
N GLN A 138 -30.70 -22.30 -28.23
CA GLN A 138 -30.40 -22.75 -29.60
C GLN A 138 -30.46 -24.28 -29.76
N GLN A 139 -30.24 -25.04 -28.68
CA GLN A 139 -30.19 -26.51 -28.69
C GLN A 139 -31.49 -27.17 -28.20
N VAL A 140 -32.59 -26.43 -28.08
CA VAL A 140 -33.87 -26.95 -27.55
C VAL A 140 -34.33 -28.21 -28.27
N ASN A 141 -34.19 -28.27 -29.60
CA ASN A 141 -34.56 -29.45 -30.39
C ASN A 141 -33.71 -30.68 -30.04
N GLN A 142 -32.40 -30.48 -29.85
CA GLN A 142 -31.47 -31.56 -29.48
C GLN A 142 -31.75 -32.06 -28.05
N ILE A 143 -32.05 -31.14 -27.14
CA ILE A 143 -32.49 -31.45 -25.77
C ILE A 143 -33.81 -32.24 -25.78
N GLY A 144 -34.73 -31.89 -26.68
CA GLY A 144 -35.97 -32.63 -26.92
C GLY A 144 -35.72 -34.08 -27.33
N ILE A 145 -34.83 -34.31 -28.30
CA ILE A 145 -34.45 -35.67 -28.73
C ILE A 145 -33.80 -36.45 -27.58
N MET A 146 -32.87 -35.83 -26.83
CA MET A 146 -32.24 -36.49 -25.68
C MET A 146 -33.25 -36.88 -24.60
N LYS A 147 -34.25 -36.04 -24.31
CA LYS A 147 -35.32 -36.36 -23.36
C LYS A 147 -36.19 -37.52 -23.82
N LEU A 148 -36.47 -37.63 -25.12
CA LEU A 148 -37.25 -38.74 -25.69
C LEU A 148 -36.52 -40.08 -25.57
N VAL A 149 -35.19 -40.08 -25.63
CA VAL A 149 -34.34 -41.27 -25.41
C VAL A 149 -34.17 -41.58 -23.90
N GLY A 150 -34.75 -40.76 -23.01
CA GLY A 150 -34.76 -40.99 -21.57
C GLY A 150 -33.65 -40.28 -20.78
N ALA A 151 -32.96 -39.31 -21.38
CA ALA A 151 -31.95 -38.53 -20.67
C ALA A 151 -32.55 -37.73 -19.50
N SER A 152 -31.94 -37.82 -18.33
CA SER A 152 -32.39 -37.12 -17.12
C SER A 152 -31.99 -35.64 -17.11
N ARG A 153 -32.78 -34.79 -16.44
CA ARG A 153 -32.46 -33.35 -16.26
C ARG A 153 -31.09 -33.13 -15.61
N ARG A 154 -30.70 -34.01 -14.68
CA ARG A 154 -29.42 -33.92 -13.97
C ARG A 154 -28.24 -34.26 -14.87
N GLN A 155 -28.36 -35.23 -15.79
CA GLN A 155 -27.31 -35.52 -16.78
C GLN A 155 -27.08 -34.34 -17.71
N MET A 156 -28.16 -33.68 -18.17
CA MET A 156 -28.04 -32.50 -19.01
C MET A 156 -27.39 -31.32 -18.26
N MET A 157 -27.81 -31.04 -17.01
CA MET A 157 -27.14 -30.02 -16.20
C MET A 157 -25.67 -30.34 -15.96
N ALA A 158 -25.33 -31.59 -15.61
CA ALA A 158 -23.95 -32.00 -15.40
C ALA A 158 -23.09 -31.83 -16.66
N MET A 159 -23.64 -32.13 -17.84
CA MET A 159 -22.95 -31.92 -19.12
C MET A 159 -22.61 -30.44 -19.34
N TYR A 160 -23.58 -29.54 -19.21
CA TYR A 160 -23.32 -28.09 -19.37
C TYR A 160 -22.40 -27.53 -18.28
N LEU A 161 -22.56 -28.00 -17.04
CA LEU A 161 -21.67 -27.59 -15.94
C LEU A 161 -20.23 -28.06 -16.19
N SER A 162 -20.05 -29.27 -16.72
CA SER A 162 -18.73 -29.78 -17.09
C SER A 162 -18.11 -28.99 -18.24
N LEU A 163 -18.91 -28.56 -19.22
CA LEU A 163 -18.46 -27.67 -20.28
C LEU A 163 -17.93 -26.34 -19.72
N VAL A 164 -18.72 -25.68 -18.86
CA VAL A 164 -18.31 -24.44 -18.19
C VAL A 164 -17.04 -24.64 -17.36
N LEU A 165 -16.95 -25.76 -16.64
CA LEU A 165 -15.77 -26.08 -15.83
C LEU A 165 -14.52 -26.24 -16.68
N VAL A 166 -14.60 -26.96 -17.81
CA VAL A 166 -13.46 -27.14 -18.74
C VAL A 166 -13.01 -25.80 -19.31
N PHE A 167 -13.93 -24.96 -19.77
CA PHE A 167 -13.58 -23.61 -20.23
C PHE A 167 -12.97 -22.76 -19.10
N GLY A 168 -13.49 -22.86 -17.88
CA GLY A 168 -12.93 -22.18 -16.71
C GLY A 168 -11.50 -22.62 -16.41
N VAL A 169 -11.21 -23.92 -16.44
CA VAL A 169 -9.86 -24.46 -16.21
C VAL A 169 -8.89 -23.99 -17.29
N ILE A 170 -9.31 -24.01 -18.57
CA ILE A 170 -8.47 -23.53 -19.68
C ILE A 170 -8.19 -22.04 -19.52
N ALA A 171 -9.23 -21.23 -19.25
CA ALA A 171 -9.08 -19.80 -19.03
C ALA A 171 -8.14 -19.50 -17.85
N PHE A 172 -8.31 -20.21 -16.73
CA PHE A 172 -7.47 -20.03 -15.54
C PHE A 172 -6.01 -20.42 -15.77
N SER A 173 -5.79 -21.51 -16.51
CA SER A 173 -4.45 -21.99 -16.89
C SER A 173 -3.68 -20.98 -17.74
N ILE A 174 -4.39 -20.15 -18.51
CA ILE A 174 -3.79 -19.07 -19.32
C ILE A 174 -3.69 -17.76 -18.52
N ALA A 175 -4.70 -17.45 -17.72
CA ALA A 175 -4.80 -16.20 -16.99
C ALA A 175 -3.71 -16.04 -15.92
N ILE A 176 -3.41 -17.08 -15.14
CA ILE A 176 -2.38 -17.00 -14.07
C ILE A 176 -0.98 -16.67 -14.63
N PRO A 177 -0.44 -17.41 -15.62
CA PRO A 177 0.87 -17.09 -16.18
C PRO A 177 0.92 -15.67 -16.76
N LEU A 178 -0.13 -15.25 -17.44
CA LEU A 178 -0.19 -13.93 -18.04
C LEU A 178 -0.23 -12.81 -16.98
N ALA A 179 -1.02 -13.00 -15.93
CA ALA A 179 -1.12 -12.04 -14.83
C ALA A 179 0.21 -11.93 -14.05
N THR A 180 0.84 -13.05 -13.75
CA THR A 180 2.13 -13.08 -13.04
C THR A 180 3.26 -12.48 -13.87
N TRP A 181 3.32 -12.77 -15.18
CA TRP A 181 4.29 -12.16 -16.08
C TRP A 181 4.14 -10.64 -16.18
N THR A 182 2.90 -10.16 -16.29
CA THR A 182 2.60 -8.73 -16.33
C THR A 182 2.98 -8.05 -15.01
N ALA A 183 2.70 -8.70 -13.87
CA ALA A 183 3.08 -8.18 -12.56
C ALA A 183 4.59 -8.06 -12.40
N GLN A 184 5.36 -9.05 -12.87
CA GLN A 184 6.82 -9.01 -12.85
C GLN A 184 7.38 -7.89 -13.71
N TYR A 185 6.84 -7.69 -14.92
CA TYR A 185 7.28 -6.63 -15.83
C TYR A 185 7.04 -5.21 -15.27
N LEU A 186 6.00 -5.03 -14.46
CA LEU A 186 5.73 -3.75 -13.79
C LEU A 186 6.58 -3.50 -12.54
N MET A 187 7.16 -4.56 -11.96
CA MET A 187 8.01 -4.47 -10.77
C MET A 187 9.50 -4.26 -11.12
N THR A 188 9.90 -4.48 -12.38
CA THR A 188 11.24 -4.22 -12.91
C THR A 188 11.33 -2.83 -13.52
#